data_AF-A0AA42NDM1-F1
#
_entry.id   AF-A0AA42NDM1-F1
#
_cell.length_a   1.000
_cell.length_b   1.000
_cell.length_c   1.000
_cell.angle_alpha   90.00
_cell.angle_beta   90.00
_cell.angle_gamma   90.00
#
_symmetry.space_group_name_H-M   'P 1'
#
loop_
_entity.id
_entity.type
_entity.pdbx_description
1 polymer ?
#
loop_
_entity_poly.entity_id
_entity_poly.type
_entity_poly.pdbx_seq_one_letter_code
_entity_poly.pdbx_strand_id
1 'polypeptide(L)'
;MADITLFGELRCHKTRFYQAALEERGLAYELAEVDKDSDAAQRLIALTGSADKFPTFQIRGRKVRNPKLSDLDKELSRAGLYDPGLVHDEPSRRFVRHMAPSDAFVSYHWQGDRMVMSHIEVDPALRGTGAGGRFATEVFEAIQSRPHEIRLTCPFLRRVATTRPEWREKFGIGG
;
A
#
# COMPACT_ATOMS: atom_id res chain seq x y z
N MET A 1 5.40 -23.01 -7.13
CA MET A 1 4.09 -22.51 -6.69
C MET A 1 3.97 -21.07 -7.19
N ALA A 2 2.78 -20.65 -7.62
CA ALA A 2 2.57 -19.27 -8.05
C ALA A 2 2.79 -18.29 -6.89
N ASP A 3 3.24 -17.08 -7.18
CA ASP A 3 3.37 -16.00 -6.19
C ASP A 3 1.99 -15.54 -5.68
N ILE A 4 0.97 -15.66 -6.53
CA ILE A 4 -0.43 -15.35 -6.25
C ILE A 4 -1.30 -16.53 -6.68
N THR A 5 -2.04 -17.10 -5.74
CA THR A 5 -3.10 -18.07 -6.01
C THR A 5 -4.44 -17.49 -5.54
N LEU A 6 -5.42 -17.41 -6.44
CA LEU A 6 -6.81 -17.08 -6.13
C LEU A 6 -7.63 -18.37 -6.10
N PHE A 7 -8.00 -18.81 -4.90
CA PHE A 7 -8.97 -19.89 -4.72
C PHE A 7 -10.37 -19.34 -4.92
N GLY A 8 -11.11 -19.91 -5.87
CA GLY A 8 -12.42 -19.39 -6.26
C GLY A 8 -13.16 -20.33 -7.20
N GLU A 9 -14.33 -19.87 -7.64
CA GLU A 9 -15.12 -20.52 -8.68
C GLU A 9 -15.49 -19.47 -9.74
N LEU A 10 -15.45 -19.83 -11.02
CA LEU A 10 -15.79 -18.90 -12.12
C LEU A 10 -17.26 -18.45 -12.07
N ARG A 11 -18.16 -19.26 -11.51
CA ARG A 11 -19.57 -18.87 -11.32
C ARG A 11 -19.75 -17.79 -10.24
N CYS A 12 -18.80 -17.66 -9.31
CA CYS A 12 -18.87 -16.68 -8.23
C CYS A 12 -18.48 -15.28 -8.71
N HIS A 13 -19.38 -14.31 -8.49
CA HIS A 13 -19.16 -12.91 -8.88
C HIS A 13 -17.91 -12.31 -8.23
N LYS A 14 -17.63 -12.63 -6.96
CA LYS A 14 -16.45 -12.10 -6.26
C LYS A 14 -15.14 -12.67 -6.80
N THR A 15 -15.10 -13.93 -7.24
CA THR A 15 -13.94 -14.50 -7.93
C THR A 15 -13.64 -13.72 -9.21
N ARG A 16 -14.64 -13.55 -10.08
CA ARG A 16 -14.47 -12.81 -11.34
C ARG A 16 -14.05 -11.36 -11.12
N PHE A 17 -14.59 -10.72 -10.09
CA PHE A 17 -14.17 -9.38 -9.67
C PHE A 17 -12.67 -9.33 -9.33
N TYR A 18 -12.15 -10.32 -8.60
CA TYR A 18 -10.73 -10.37 -8.26
C TYR A 18 -9.83 -10.72 -9.46
N GLN A 19 -10.30 -11.57 -10.38
CA GLN A 19 -9.59 -11.83 -11.63
C GLN A 19 -9.40 -10.55 -12.43
N ALA A 20 -10.48 -9.79 -12.65
CA ALA A 20 -10.41 -8.51 -13.33
C ALA A 20 -9.47 -7.53 -12.62
N ALA A 21 -9.50 -7.47 -11.29
CA ALA A 21 -8.60 -6.62 -10.52
C ALA A 21 -7.11 -7.01 -10.67
N LEU A 22 -6.79 -8.30 -10.72
CA LEU A 22 -5.43 -8.78 -10.96
C LEU A 22 -4.97 -8.51 -12.40
N GLU A 23 -5.87 -8.71 -13.36
CA GLU A 23 -5.62 -8.46 -14.79
C GLU A 23 -5.38 -6.98 -15.08
N GLU A 24 -6.18 -6.09 -14.50
CA GLU A 24 -6.00 -4.63 -14.59
C GLU A 24 -4.62 -4.19 -14.06
N ARG A 25 -4.08 -4.91 -13.07
CA ARG A 25 -2.75 -4.67 -12.49
C ARG A 25 -1.63 -5.36 -13.27
N GLY A 26 -1.95 -6.14 -14.31
CA GLY A 26 -0.97 -6.92 -15.08
C GLY A 26 -0.30 -8.04 -14.28
N LEU A 27 -0.95 -8.55 -13.24
CA LEU A 27 -0.36 -9.55 -12.34
C LEU A 27 -0.64 -10.97 -12.83
N ALA A 28 0.41 -11.77 -12.92
CA ALA A 28 0.27 -13.21 -13.15
C ALA A 28 -0.25 -13.90 -11.88
N TYR A 29 -1.24 -14.78 -12.04
CA TYR A 29 -1.85 -15.53 -10.95
C TYR A 29 -2.31 -16.91 -11.38
N GLU A 30 -2.43 -17.81 -10.41
CA GLU A 30 -3.12 -19.09 -10.55
C GLU A 30 -4.58 -18.91 -10.10
N LEU A 31 -5.54 -19.27 -10.96
CA LEU A 31 -6.93 -19.47 -10.54
C LEU A 31 -7.11 -20.93 -10.12
N ALA A 32 -7.22 -21.18 -8.82
CA ALA A 32 -7.49 -22.50 -8.27
C ALA A 32 -9.02 -22.70 -8.18
N GLU A 33 -9.61 -23.32 -9.21
CA GLU A 33 -11.06 -23.56 -9.33
C GLU A 33 -11.55 -24.68 -8.40
N VAL A 34 -12.08 -24.31 -7.25
CA VAL A 34 -12.39 -25.27 -6.16
C VAL A 34 -13.56 -26.21 -6.45
N ASP A 35 -14.43 -25.86 -7.40
CA ASP A 35 -15.55 -26.70 -7.83
C ASP A 35 -15.16 -27.71 -8.91
N LYS A 36 -14.04 -27.48 -9.61
CA LYS A 36 -13.58 -28.32 -10.72
C LYS A 36 -12.33 -29.13 -10.40
N ASP A 37 -11.52 -28.66 -9.45
CA ASP A 37 -10.26 -29.30 -9.08
C ASP A 37 -10.27 -29.70 -7.59
N SER A 38 -10.25 -31.01 -7.35
CA SER A 38 -10.19 -31.56 -6.00
C SER A 38 -8.91 -31.20 -5.26
N ASP A 39 -7.77 -31.00 -5.96
CA ASP A 39 -6.53 -30.55 -5.34
C ASP A 39 -6.66 -29.09 -4.86
N ALA A 40 -7.21 -28.20 -5.71
CA ALA A 40 -7.54 -26.83 -5.31
C ALA A 40 -8.45 -26.79 -4.07
N ALA A 41 -9.48 -27.62 -4.02
CA ALA A 41 -10.36 -27.73 -2.85
C ALA A 41 -9.60 -28.21 -1.59
N GLN A 42 -8.75 -29.23 -1.71
CA GLN A 42 -7.92 -29.73 -0.61
C GLN A 42 -6.94 -28.68 -0.10
N ARG A 43 -6.27 -27.95 -1.00
CA ARG A 43 -5.39 -26.82 -0.65
C ARG A 43 -6.16 -25.72 0.09
N LEU A 44 -7.36 -25.38 -0.36
CA LEU A 44 -8.20 -24.39 0.33
C LEU A 44 -8.66 -24.86 1.71
N ILE A 45 -9.02 -26.14 1.85
CA ILE A 45 -9.37 -26.75 3.15
C ILE A 45 -8.16 -26.71 4.08
N ALA A 46 -6.96 -27.07 3.64
CA ALA A 46 -5.75 -26.99 4.46
C ALA A 46 -5.47 -25.53 4.91
N LEU A 47 -5.76 -24.55 4.07
CA LEU A 47 -5.50 -23.14 4.33
C LEU A 47 -6.53 -22.48 5.28
N THR A 48 -7.80 -22.89 5.18
CA THR A 48 -8.94 -22.19 5.80
C THR A 48 -9.84 -23.05 6.68
N GLY A 49 -9.70 -24.37 6.62
CA GLY A 49 -10.53 -25.38 7.26
C GLY A 49 -11.80 -25.78 6.48
N SER A 50 -12.10 -25.17 5.32
CA SER A 50 -13.29 -25.51 4.51
C SER A 50 -13.11 -25.04 3.06
N ALA A 51 -13.62 -25.83 2.10
CA ALA A 51 -13.62 -25.45 0.69
C ALA A 51 -14.59 -24.29 0.40
N ASP A 52 -15.57 -24.02 1.25
CA ASP A 52 -16.57 -22.96 1.03
C ASP A 52 -16.04 -21.55 1.36
N LYS A 53 -14.80 -21.44 1.87
CA LYS A 53 -14.22 -20.16 2.29
C LYS A 53 -13.59 -19.37 1.12
N PHE A 54 -14.00 -19.63 -0.11
CA PHE A 54 -13.64 -18.83 -1.27
C PHE A 54 -14.49 -17.53 -1.35
N PRO A 55 -14.04 -16.49 -2.08
CA PRO A 55 -12.70 -16.34 -2.63
C PRO A 55 -11.64 -16.09 -1.54
N THR A 56 -10.53 -16.80 -1.63
CA THR A 56 -9.38 -16.64 -0.74
C THR A 56 -8.11 -16.56 -1.58
N PHE A 57 -7.23 -15.63 -1.24
CA PHE A 57 -5.90 -15.55 -1.81
C PHE A 57 -4.88 -16.27 -0.95
N GLN A 58 -3.87 -16.82 -1.61
CA GLN A 58 -2.57 -17.09 -1.03
C GLN A 58 -1.54 -16.25 -1.79
N ILE A 59 -0.90 -15.30 -1.11
CA ILE A 59 0.08 -14.37 -1.68
C ILE A 59 1.41 -14.67 -0.99
N ARG A 60 2.37 -15.26 -1.71
CA ARG A 60 3.67 -15.72 -1.15
C ARG A 60 3.52 -16.48 0.17
N GLY A 61 2.56 -17.41 0.21
CA GLY A 61 2.25 -18.23 1.38
C GLY A 61 1.32 -17.58 2.41
N ARG A 62 1.09 -16.26 2.35
CA ARG A 62 0.18 -15.55 3.26
C ARG A 62 -1.27 -15.68 2.80
N LYS A 63 -2.13 -16.13 3.71
CA LYS A 63 -3.58 -16.22 3.51
C LYS A 63 -4.25 -14.86 3.61
N VAL A 64 -5.04 -14.48 2.60
CA VAL A 64 -5.86 -13.28 2.61
C VAL A 64 -7.27 -13.61 2.12
N ARG A 65 -8.25 -13.66 3.01
CA ARG A 65 -9.62 -14.07 2.69
C ARG A 65 -10.49 -12.88 2.30
N ASN A 66 -11.10 -12.92 1.11
CA ASN A 66 -12.06 -11.95 0.59
C ASN A 66 -11.76 -10.48 0.99
N PRO A 67 -10.55 -9.96 0.68
CA PRO A 67 -10.13 -8.62 1.12
C PRO A 67 -10.88 -7.49 0.39
N LYS A 68 -10.95 -6.30 0.98
CA LYS A 68 -11.25 -5.11 0.17
C LYS A 68 -10.14 -4.91 -0.88
N LEU A 69 -10.41 -4.22 -1.99
CA LEU A 69 -9.36 -3.96 -2.98
C LEU A 69 -8.16 -3.22 -2.38
N SER A 70 -8.41 -2.24 -1.49
CA SER A 70 -7.34 -1.55 -0.76
C SER A 70 -6.48 -2.48 0.09
N ASP A 71 -7.10 -3.49 0.71
CA ASP A 71 -6.39 -4.48 1.52
C ASP A 71 -5.62 -5.46 0.62
N LEU A 72 -6.16 -5.81 -0.56
CA LEU A 72 -5.46 -6.61 -1.56
C LEU A 72 -4.22 -5.88 -2.08
N ASP A 73 -4.35 -4.60 -2.45
CA ASP A 73 -3.24 -3.77 -2.94
C ASP A 73 -2.13 -3.66 -1.91
N LYS A 74 -2.50 -3.45 -0.64
CA LYS A 74 -1.57 -3.44 0.48
C LYS A 74 -0.82 -4.76 0.63
N GLU A 75 -1.51 -5.90 0.57
CA GLU A 75 -0.89 -7.21 0.75
C GLU A 75 0.00 -7.59 -0.45
N LEU A 76 -0.41 -7.26 -1.68
CA LEU A 76 0.40 -7.41 -2.89
C LEU A 76 1.66 -6.53 -2.84
N SER A 77 1.53 -5.31 -2.32
CA SER A 77 2.64 -4.38 -2.19
C SER A 77 3.65 -4.79 -1.13
N ARG A 78 3.18 -5.27 0.02
CA ARG A 78 4.04 -5.89 1.03
C ARG A 78 4.74 -7.14 0.55
N ALA A 79 4.10 -7.89 -0.35
CA ALA A 79 4.71 -9.03 -1.01
C ALA A 79 5.72 -8.63 -2.10
N GLY A 80 5.83 -7.34 -2.46
CA GLY A 80 6.72 -6.86 -3.52
C GLY A 80 6.25 -7.25 -4.93
N LEU A 81 4.95 -7.47 -5.11
CA LEU A 81 4.34 -7.92 -6.37
C LEU A 81 3.67 -6.78 -7.13
N TYR A 82 3.27 -5.72 -6.43
CA TYR A 82 2.53 -4.59 -6.99
C TYR A 82 2.88 -3.31 -6.25
N ASP A 83 2.90 -2.17 -6.94
CA ASP A 83 3.05 -0.87 -6.28
C ASP A 83 1.80 -0.01 -6.53
N PRO A 84 0.95 0.21 -5.51
CA PRO A 84 -0.25 1.02 -5.63
C PRO A 84 0.01 2.54 -5.70
N GLY A 85 1.26 3.00 -5.65
CA GLY A 85 1.54 4.43 -5.56
C GLY A 85 1.60 4.95 -4.12
N LEU A 86 1.75 6.28 -3.99
CA LEU A 86 1.50 6.98 -2.74
C LEU A 86 0.00 6.97 -2.43
N VAL A 87 -0.38 6.40 -1.30
CA VAL A 87 -1.77 6.37 -0.83
C VAL A 87 -2.03 7.57 0.08
N HIS A 88 -3.05 8.37 -0.22
CA HIS A 88 -3.53 9.40 0.70
C HIS A 88 -4.66 8.83 1.57
N ASP A 89 -4.29 8.34 2.76
CA ASP A 89 -5.22 7.84 3.77
C ASP A 89 -5.77 9.02 4.61
N GLU A 90 -6.76 9.71 4.04
CA GLU A 90 -7.44 10.85 4.67
C GLU A 90 -8.05 10.55 6.05
N PRO A 91 -8.76 9.42 6.26
CA PRO A 91 -9.30 9.07 7.58
C PRO A 91 -8.23 9.05 8.67
N SER A 92 -7.07 8.47 8.39
CA SER A 92 -5.93 8.44 9.32
C SER A 92 -5.06 9.70 9.28
N ARG A 93 -5.34 10.62 8.35
CA ARG A 93 -4.55 11.82 8.04
C ARG A 93 -3.09 11.48 7.76
N ARG A 94 -2.87 10.53 6.84
CA ARG A 94 -1.55 10.04 6.47
C ARG A 94 -1.38 9.96 4.96
N PHE A 95 -0.16 10.23 4.52
CA PHE A 95 0.33 9.71 3.25
C PHE A 95 1.06 8.41 3.55
N VAL A 96 0.76 7.35 2.83
CA VAL A 96 1.20 5.98 3.14
C VAL A 96 1.80 5.34 1.90
N ARG A 97 2.89 4.61 2.10
CA ARG A 97 3.43 3.67 1.14
C ARG A 97 3.40 2.29 1.76
N HIS A 98 2.63 1.40 1.14
CA HIS A 98 2.59 0.00 1.55
C HIS A 98 3.92 -0.66 1.17
N MET A 99 4.56 -1.31 2.13
CA MET A 99 5.87 -1.95 1.92
C MET A 99 6.20 -2.87 3.10
N ALA A 100 7.19 -3.74 2.89
CA ALA A 100 7.81 -4.52 3.96
C ALA A 100 9.06 -3.81 4.52
N PRO A 101 9.43 -4.00 5.80
CA PRO A 101 8.74 -4.83 6.81
C PRO A 101 7.48 -4.18 7.41
N SER A 102 7.40 -2.86 7.36
CA SER A 102 6.24 -2.08 7.78
C SER A 102 5.97 -0.95 6.79
N ASP A 103 4.71 -0.50 6.75
CA ASP A 103 4.31 0.60 5.87
C ASP A 103 5.03 1.89 6.28
N ALA A 104 5.55 2.64 5.32
CA ALA A 104 6.05 3.99 5.55
C ALA A 104 4.89 4.98 5.55
N PHE A 105 4.93 5.99 6.43
CA PHE A 105 3.89 7.02 6.45
C PHE A 105 4.39 8.40 6.87
N VAL A 106 3.73 9.43 6.36
CA VAL A 106 3.82 10.81 6.85
C VAL A 106 2.47 11.20 7.43
N SER A 107 2.45 11.54 8.72
CA SER A 107 1.25 12.04 9.40
C SER A 107 1.11 13.54 9.21
N TYR A 108 -0.13 14.00 9.07
CA TYR A 108 -0.45 15.42 9.06
C TYR A 108 -1.67 15.73 9.93
N HIS A 109 -1.84 16.99 10.27
CA HIS A 109 -3.05 17.52 10.88
C HIS A 109 -3.36 18.91 10.35
N TRP A 110 -4.61 19.33 10.48
CA TRP A 110 -5.06 20.67 10.09
C TRP A 110 -4.95 21.66 11.24
N GLN A 111 -4.50 22.87 10.96
CA GLN A 111 -4.55 24.04 11.84
C GLN A 111 -5.15 25.20 11.06
N GLY A 112 -6.47 25.38 11.14
CA GLY A 112 -7.19 26.24 10.19
C GLY A 112 -7.05 25.67 8.78
N ASP A 113 -6.68 26.53 7.82
CA ASP A 113 -6.42 26.12 6.42
C ASP A 113 -4.98 25.61 6.18
N ARG A 114 -4.18 25.49 7.25
CA ARG A 114 -2.80 25.02 7.15
C ARG A 114 -2.71 23.51 7.37
N MET A 115 -2.10 22.80 6.42
CA MET A 115 -1.73 21.40 6.55
C MET A 115 -0.35 21.28 7.23
N VAL A 116 -0.32 20.73 8.44
CA VAL A 116 0.90 20.57 9.22
C VAL A 116 1.40 19.13 9.11
N MET A 117 2.54 18.94 8.45
CA MET A 117 3.22 17.65 8.33
C MET A 117 4.08 17.40 9.57
N SER A 118 3.63 16.48 10.42
CA SER A 118 4.08 16.39 11.82
C SER A 118 5.07 15.28 12.11
N HIS A 119 5.00 14.15 11.38
CA HIS A 119 5.86 13.00 11.60
C HIS A 119 6.06 12.20 10.33
N ILE A 120 7.24 11.60 10.18
CA ILE A 120 7.54 10.61 9.15
C ILE A 120 8.07 9.35 9.83
N GLU A 121 7.56 8.20 9.42
CA GLU A 121 8.01 6.89 9.89
C GLU A 121 8.37 6.02 8.68
N VAL A 122 9.51 5.34 8.79
CA VAL A 122 9.93 4.25 7.92
C VAL A 122 10.57 3.20 8.81
N ASP A 123 10.40 1.93 8.47
CA ASP A 123 10.91 0.81 9.25
C ASP A 123 12.39 1.00 9.66
N PRO A 124 12.74 0.81 10.95
CA PRO A 124 14.12 0.90 11.42
C PRO A 124 15.13 0.02 10.67
N ALA A 125 14.70 -1.13 10.13
CA ALA A 125 15.55 -2.02 9.35
C ALA A 125 16.03 -1.37 8.04
N LEU A 126 15.37 -0.31 7.58
CA LEU A 126 15.70 0.43 6.36
C LEU A 126 16.56 1.68 6.63
N ARG A 127 17.02 1.90 7.86
CA ARG A 127 17.92 3.01 8.19
C ARG A 127 19.21 2.92 7.37
N GLY A 128 19.71 4.07 6.92
CA GLY A 128 20.92 4.16 6.08
C GLY A 128 20.71 3.85 4.59
N THR A 129 19.56 3.32 4.18
CA THR A 129 19.27 2.99 2.76
C THR A 129 18.78 4.17 1.93
N GLY A 130 18.53 5.32 2.57
CA GLY A 130 17.90 6.49 1.95
C GLY A 130 16.37 6.39 1.79
N ALA A 131 15.72 5.32 2.26
CA ALA A 131 14.27 5.11 2.10
C ALA A 131 13.42 6.28 2.62
N GLY A 132 13.73 6.81 3.82
CA GLY A 132 13.01 7.96 4.37
C GLY A 132 13.12 9.23 3.53
N GLY A 133 14.28 9.49 2.91
CA GLY A 133 14.46 10.65 2.04
C GLY A 133 13.69 10.53 0.72
N ARG A 134 13.71 9.33 0.11
CA ARG A 134 12.92 9.03 -1.10
C ARG A 134 11.41 9.14 -0.82
N PHE A 135 10.95 8.58 0.29
CA PHE A 135 9.54 8.65 0.65
C PHE A 135 9.08 10.08 0.99
N ALA A 136 9.89 10.86 1.72
CA ALA A 136 9.61 12.27 1.96
C ALA A 136 9.54 13.09 0.66
N THR A 137 10.44 12.81 -0.30
CA THR A 137 10.44 13.42 -1.64
C THR A 137 9.14 13.16 -2.37
N GLU A 138 8.69 11.91 -2.40
CA GLU A 138 7.43 11.53 -3.02
C GLU A 138 6.23 12.25 -2.40
N VAL A 139 6.18 12.33 -1.06
CA VAL A 139 5.14 13.09 -0.37
C VAL A 139 5.19 14.57 -0.74
N PHE A 140 6.37 15.18 -0.84
CA PHE A 140 6.50 16.58 -1.24
C PHE A 140 6.04 16.83 -2.67
N GLU A 141 6.39 15.95 -3.59
CA GLU A 141 5.93 16.02 -4.98
C GLU A 141 4.40 15.92 -5.09
N ALA A 142 3.76 15.13 -4.24
CA ALA A 142 2.30 14.99 -4.18
C ALA A 142 1.57 16.19 -3.53
N ILE A 143 2.25 16.99 -2.70
CA ILE A 143 1.61 18.09 -1.96
C ILE A 143 2.06 19.48 -2.41
N GLN A 144 3.15 19.63 -3.15
CA GLN A 144 3.70 20.95 -3.53
C GLN A 144 2.73 21.81 -4.34
N SER A 145 1.87 21.19 -5.14
CA SER A 145 0.86 21.87 -5.97
C SER A 145 -0.47 22.11 -5.24
N ARG A 146 -0.62 21.65 -3.99
CA ARG A 146 -1.86 21.86 -3.24
C ARG A 146 -2.06 23.34 -2.91
N PRO A 147 -3.32 23.81 -2.91
CA PRO A 147 -3.64 25.23 -2.67
C PRO A 147 -3.41 25.65 -1.20
N HIS A 148 -3.43 24.69 -0.28
CA HIS A 148 -3.27 24.95 1.16
C HIS A 148 -1.86 25.40 1.53
N GLU A 149 -1.78 26.17 2.62
CA GLU A 149 -0.50 26.44 3.27
C GLU A 149 0.04 25.16 3.91
N ILE A 150 1.28 24.78 3.61
CA ILE A 150 1.90 23.55 4.13
C ILE A 150 3.03 23.91 5.08
N ARG A 151 3.00 23.33 6.29
CA ARG A 151 4.01 23.56 7.33
C ARG A 151 4.64 22.25 7.77
N LEU A 152 5.97 22.17 7.68
CA LEU A 152 6.74 21.01 8.14
C LEU A 152 7.24 21.21 9.57
N THR A 153 6.70 20.49 10.56
CA THR A 153 7.19 20.53 11.95
C THR A 153 8.16 19.40 12.26
N CYS A 154 8.07 18.27 11.56
CA CYS A 154 9.04 17.19 11.67
C CYS A 154 10.45 17.67 11.24
N PRO A 155 11.48 17.56 12.10
CA PRO A 155 12.84 17.98 11.76
C PRO A 155 13.42 17.25 10.54
N PHE A 156 13.08 15.96 10.37
CA PHE A 156 13.54 15.19 9.22
C PHE A 156 12.95 15.72 7.92
N LEU A 157 11.62 15.97 7.88
CA LEU A 157 10.96 16.55 6.70
C LEU A 157 11.53 17.92 6.37
N ARG A 158 11.75 18.78 7.37
CA ARG A 158 12.41 20.09 7.18
C ARG A 158 13.78 19.94 6.52
N ARG A 159 14.60 18.99 6.99
CA ARG A 159 15.93 18.71 6.41
C ARG A 159 15.83 18.23 4.96
N VAL A 160 14.88 17.35 4.63
CA VAL A 160 14.68 16.92 3.24
C VAL A 160 14.24 18.10 2.37
N ALA A 161 13.38 18.97 2.88
CA ALA A 161 12.90 20.14 2.14
C ALA A 161 14.02 21.14 1.80
N THR A 162 15.13 21.20 2.55
CA THR A 162 16.26 22.08 2.20
C THR A 162 17.04 21.62 0.98
N THR A 163 16.81 20.39 0.50
CA THR A 163 17.54 19.83 -0.64
C THR A 163 17.14 20.46 -1.98
N ARG A 164 15.97 21.09 -2.07
CA ARG A 164 15.47 21.73 -3.29
C ARG A 164 14.99 23.18 -3.03
N PRO A 165 15.39 24.19 -3.82
CA PRO A 165 14.96 25.58 -3.64
C PRO A 165 13.44 25.78 -3.62
N GLU A 166 12.72 25.14 -4.53
CA GLU A 166 11.27 25.24 -4.68
C GLU A 166 10.51 24.76 -3.43
N TRP A 167 11.03 23.75 -2.73
CA TRP A 167 10.46 23.26 -1.48
C TRP A 167 10.77 24.17 -0.30
N ARG A 168 11.94 24.80 -0.29
CA ARG A 168 12.27 25.80 0.74
C ARG A 168 11.29 26.96 0.70
N GLU A 169 11.00 27.45 -0.51
CA GLU A 169 10.01 28.49 -0.72
C GLU A 169 8.60 28.02 -0.37
N LYS A 170 8.12 26.93 -0.97
CA LYS A 170 6.74 26.43 -0.76
C LYS A 170 6.43 26.09 0.70
N PHE A 171 7.40 25.57 1.45
CA PHE A 171 7.20 25.12 2.82
C PHE A 171 7.72 26.10 3.89
N GLY A 172 8.20 27.29 3.47
CA GLY A 172 8.73 28.31 4.38
C GLY A 172 9.92 27.83 5.21
N ILE A 173 10.88 27.16 4.57
CA ILE A 173 12.10 26.62 5.21
C ILE A 173 13.27 27.57 4.92
N GLY A 174 13.54 28.49 5.85
CA GLY A 174 14.65 29.44 5.69
C GLY A 174 14.48 30.78 6.42
N GLY A 175 14.02 30.72 7.67
CA GLY A 175 14.00 31.85 8.61
C GLY A 175 14.58 31.42 9.94
#